data_AF-A0A2V9Q1J2-F1
#
_entry.id   AF-A0A2V9Q1J2-F1
#
_cell.length_a   1.000
_cell.length_b   1.000
_cell.length_c   1.000
_cell.angle_alpha   90.00
_cell.angle_beta   90.00
_cell.angle_gamma   90.00
#
_symmetry.space_group_name_H-M   'P 1'
#
loop_
_entity.id
_entity.type
_entity.pdbx_description
1 polymer ?
#
loop_
_entity_poly.entity_id
_entity_poly.type
_entity_poly.pdbx_seq_one_letter_code
_entity_poly.pdbx_strand_id
1 'polypeptide(L)' 'MEVNPPYTVAEVAALTAFSERTVIKMFENEKGVLIYEVPRLRKRASYRTIRIPRHVYERVIRRIAVQ' A
#
# COMPACT_ATOMS: atom_id res chain seq x y z
N MET A 1 -5.75 -5.22 23.04
CA MET A 1 -5.03 -5.30 21.76
C MET A 1 -5.21 -3.96 21.06
N GLU A 2 -4.15 -3.17 20.97
CA GLU A 2 -4.20 -1.91 20.24
C GLU A 2 -4.26 -2.23 18.74
N VAL A 3 -5.42 -2.04 18.13
CA VAL A 3 -5.61 -2.30 16.71
C VAL A 3 -5.14 -1.05 15.97
N ASN A 4 -3.87 -1.04 15.57
CA ASN A 4 -3.33 0.02 14.73
C ASN A 4 -3.95 -0.09 13.33
N PRO A 5 -4.69 0.94 12.85
CA PRO A 5 -5.31 0.89 11.54
C PRO A 5 -4.22 0.80 10.44
N PRO A 6 -4.46 0.06 9.36
CA PRO A 6 -3.52 -0.01 8.25
C PRO A 6 -3.45 1.34 7.54
N TYR A 7 -2.24 1.72 7.11
CA TYR A 7 -2.01 2.95 6.36
C TYR A 7 -2.68 2.89 4.98
N THR A 8 -3.10 4.05 4.52
CA THR A 8 -3.46 4.33 3.12
C THR A 8 -2.21 4.59 2.29
N VAL A 9 -2.36 4.51 0.97
CA VAL A 9 -1.32 4.92 0.02
C VAL A 9 -0.91 6.38 0.23
N ALA A 10 -1.88 7.27 0.47
CA ALA A 10 -1.62 8.70 0.67
C ALA A 10 -0.82 8.97 1.96
N GLU A 11 -1.13 8.28 3.06
CA GLU A 11 -0.35 8.40 4.30
C GLU A 11 1.09 7.92 4.11
N VAL A 12 1.28 6.77 3.44
CA VAL A 12 2.64 6.27 3.15
C VAL A 12 3.39 7.21 2.22
N ALA A 13 2.74 7.76 1.20
CA ALA A 13 3.33 8.75 0.30
C ALA A 13 3.81 10.01 1.06
N ALA A 14 3.01 10.50 2.00
CA ALA A 14 3.38 11.62 2.86
C ALA A 14 4.57 11.28 3.78
N LEU A 15 4.62 10.06 4.32
CA LEU A 15 5.71 9.62 5.21
C LEU A 15 7.04 9.39 4.47
N THR A 16 7.01 8.98 3.20
CA THR A 16 8.22 8.62 2.44
C THR A 16 8.62 9.63 1.38
N ALA A 17 7.85 10.72 1.22
CA ALA A 17 7.99 11.70 0.13
C ALA A 17 7.93 11.09 -1.29
N PHE A 18 7.33 9.90 -1.45
CA PHE A 18 7.16 9.27 -2.74
C PHE A 18 5.78 9.59 -3.33
N SER A 19 5.68 9.57 -4.66
CA SER A 19 4.36 9.68 -5.30
C SER A 19 3.48 8.48 -4.92
N GLU A 20 2.17 8.70 -4.82
CA GLU A 20 1.21 7.61 -4.57
C GLU A 20 1.35 6.46 -5.56
N ARG A 21 1.64 6.78 -6.83
CA ARG A 21 1.88 5.79 -7.89
C ARG A 21 3.12 4.92 -7.59
N THR A 22 4.17 5.51 -7.05
CA THR A 22 5.38 4.79 -6.62
C THR A 22 5.07 3.89 -5.44
N VAL A 23 4.34 4.41 -4.44
CA VAL A 23 3.91 3.63 -3.27
C VAL A 23 3.05 2.44 -3.70
N ILE A 24 2.07 2.63 -4.60
CA ILE A 24 1.27 1.53 -5.15
C ILE A 24 2.17 0.43 -5.73
N LYS A 25 3.13 0.80 -6.58
CA LYS A 25 4.06 -0.18 -7.19
C LYS A 25 4.94 -0.88 -6.18
N MET A 26 5.39 -0.18 -5.14
CA MET A 26 6.23 -0.74 -4.09
C MET A 26 5.47 -1.76 -3.24
N PHE A 27 4.18 -1.52 -2.98
CA PHE A 27 3.40 -2.33 -2.04
C PHE A 27 2.44 -3.33 -2.71
N GLU A 28 2.07 -3.17 -3.98
CA GLU A 28 1.08 -4.06 -4.63
C GLU A 28 1.51 -5.53 -4.70
N ASN A 29 2.82 -5.80 -4.72
CA ASN A 29 3.38 -7.16 -4.75
C ASN A 29 3.88 -7.64 -3.36
N GLU A 30 3.69 -6.84 -2.31
CA GLU A 30 4.20 -7.17 -0.98
C GLU A 30 3.24 -8.07 -0.20
N LYS A 31 3.77 -9.18 0.33
CA LYS A 31 2.98 -10.14 1.10
C LYS A 31 2.43 -9.49 2.37
N GLY A 32 1.11 -9.59 2.53
CA GLY A 32 0.38 -9.04 3.68
C GLY A 32 -0.29 -7.69 3.40
N VAL A 33 -0.10 -7.10 2.22
CA VAL A 33 -0.87 -5.93 1.80
C VAL A 33 -2.30 -6.31 1.50
N LEU A 34 -3.25 -5.50 1.96
CA LEU A 34 -4.67 -5.70 1.73
C LEU A 34 -5.08 -4.96 0.46
N ILE A 35 -5.47 -5.71 -0.56
CA ILE A 35 -5.91 -5.17 -1.85
C ILE A 35 -7.40 -5.43 -1.99
N TYR A 36 -8.18 -4.37 -1.97
CA TYR A 36 -9.60 -4.40 -2.26
C TYR A 36 -9.79 -4.05 -3.74
N GLU A 37 -10.04 -5.07 -4.54
CA GLU A 37 -10.40 -4.90 -5.94
C GLU A 37 -11.89 -5.15 -6.11
N VAL A 38 -12.59 -4.20 -6.75
CA VAL A 38 -13.97 -4.41 -7.17
C VAL A 38 -13.93 -5.04 -8.57
N PRO A 39 -14.41 -6.29 -8.75
CA PRO A 39 -14.41 -6.94 -10.05
C PRO A 39 -15.26 -6.15 -11.06
N ARG A 40 -14.71 -5.94 -12.26
CA ARG A 40 -15.33 -5.08 -13.28
C ARG A 40 -16.48 -5.77 -14.02
N LEU A 41 -17.50 -4.97 -14.38
CA LEU A 41 -18.33 -5.20 -15.56
C LEU A 41 -17.61 -4.56 -16.77
N ARG A 42 -17.27 -5.37 -17.79
CA ARG A 42 -16.47 -5.19 -19.04
C ARG A 42 -16.06 -3.80 -19.60
N LYS A 43 -16.60 -2.65 -19.18
CA LYS A 43 -16.38 -1.32 -19.82
C LYS A 43 -15.92 -0.16 -18.91
N ARG A 44 -15.69 -0.35 -17.59
CA ARG A 44 -15.23 0.73 -16.68
C ARG A 44 -13.88 0.44 -16.02
N ALA A 45 -13.19 1.48 -15.55
CA ALA A 45 -11.97 1.38 -14.74
C ALA A 45 -12.21 0.56 -13.46
N SER A 46 -11.24 -0.28 -13.07
CA SER A 46 -11.20 -0.99 -11.78
C SER A 46 -10.60 -0.02 -10.80
N TYR A 47 -11.31 0.19 -9.71
CA TYR A 47 -10.77 0.87 -8.56
C TYR A 47 -10.14 -0.19 -7.66
N ARG A 48 -8.83 -0.03 -7.43
CA ARG A 48 -8.06 -0.84 -6.48
C ARG A 48 -7.74 0.03 -5.29
N THR A 49 -8.19 -0.39 -4.11
CA THR A 49 -7.81 0.25 -2.85
C THR A 49 -6.76 -0.59 -2.18
N ILE A 50 -5.60 0.01 -1.90
CA ILE A 50 -4.50 -0.64 -1.19
C ILE A 50 -4.48 -0.13 0.25
N ARG A 51 -4.44 -1.06 1.21
CA ARG A 51 -4.21 -0.78 2.63
C ARG A 51 -2.96 -1.52 3.09
N ILE A 52 -2.07 -0.79 3.74
CA ILE A 52 -0.71 -1.23 4.08
C ILE A 52 -0.65 -1.42 5.59
N PRO A 53 -0.67 -2.66 6.10
CA PRO A 53 -0.47 -2.89 7.53
C PRO A 53 0.91 -2.39 7.99
N ARG A 54 0.97 -1.90 9.23
CA ARG A 54 2.18 -1.30 9.81
C ARG A 54 3.41 -2.21 9.73
N HIS A 55 3.25 -3.50 10.02
CA HIS A 55 4.34 -4.48 9.93
C HIS A 55 4.88 -4.65 8.50
N VAL A 56 4.04 -4.48 7.48
CA VAL A 56 4.47 -4.52 6.07
C VAL A 56 5.22 -3.25 5.72
N TYR A 57 4.69 -2.09 6.11
CA TYR A 57 5.37 -0.80 5.94
C TYR A 57 6.78 -0.84 6.53
N GLU A 58 6.92 -1.21 7.80
CA GLU A 58 8.22 -1.27 8.48
C GLU A 58 9.20 -2.20 7.77
N ARG A 59 8.75 -3.37 7.30
CA ARG A 59 9.59 -4.32 6.55
C ARG A 59 10.09 -3.71 5.23
N VAL A 60 9.20 -3.08 4.48
CA VAL A 60 9.54 -2.49 3.17
C VAL A 60 10.49 -1.31 3.33
N ILE A 61 10.22 -0.40 4.27
CA ILE A 61 11.10 0.75 4.53
C ILE A 61 12.48 0.31 4.99
N ARG A 62 12.58 -0.70 5.88
CA ARG A 62 13.88 -1.28 6.27
C ARG A 62 14.65 -1.84 5.08
N ARG A 63 13.98 -2.47 4.11
CA ARG A 63 14.63 -2.97 2.89
C ARG A 63 15.17 -1.83 2.02
N ILE A 64 14.42 -0.74 1.88
CA ILE A 64 14.82 0.43 1.08
C ILE A 64 15.96 1.20 1.75
N ALA A 65 15.88 1.41 3.07
CA ALA A 65 16.88 2.20 3.82
C ALA A 65 18.26 1.53 3.94
N VAL A 66 18.36 0.23 3.65
CA VAL A 66 19.62 -0.53 3.67
C VAL A 66 20.29 -0.57 2.29
N GLN A 67 19.67 0.01 1.25
CA GLN A 67 20.28 0.20 -0.07
C GLN A 67 20.98 1.55 -0.18
#